data_AF-A0A8X6XYG6-F1
#
_entry.id   AF-A0A8X6XYG6-F1
#
_cell.length_a   1.000
_cell.length_b   1.000
_cell.length_c   1.000
_cell.angle_alpha   90.00
_cell.angle_beta   90.00
_cell.angle_gamma   90.00
#
_symmetry.space_group_name_H-M   'P 1'
#
loop_
_entity.id
_entity.type
_entity.pdbx_description
1 polymer ?
#
loop_
_entity_poly.entity_id
_entity_poly.type
_entity_poly.pdbx_seq_one_letter_code
_entity_poly.pdbx_strand_id
1 'polypeptide(L)' 'MESNFEKLYPVELNDLGLDYDYRSIMHYKAWTFSKDGSSPTLKPKDDSVPLKALGYGQTEGSFTELDVQKINKFYECP' A
#
# COMPACT_ATOMS: atom_id res chain seq x y z
N MET A 1 -14.72 15.80 -6.54
CA MET A 1 -14.93 14.64 -5.66
C MET A 1 -13.60 13.94 -5.59
N GLU A 2 -12.98 13.83 -4.42
CA GLU A 2 -11.66 13.20 -4.33
C GLU A 2 -11.79 11.69 -4.55
N SER A 3 -11.03 11.18 -5.51
CA SER A 3 -11.08 9.80 -6.02
C SER A 3 -10.04 8.90 -5.31
N ASN A 4 -9.80 9.11 -4.02
CA ASN A 4 -8.65 8.52 -3.29
C ASN A 4 -8.63 6.98 -3.27
N PHE A 5 -9.76 6.33 -3.57
CA PHE A 5 -9.91 4.87 -3.61
C PHE A 5 -10.19 4.31 -5.01
N GLU A 6 -10.21 5.16 -6.04
CA GLU A 6 -10.33 4.71 -7.42
C GLU A 6 -9.08 3.92 -7.79
N LYS A 7 -9.28 2.78 -8.46
CA LYS A 7 -8.18 1.93 -8.90
C LYS A 7 -7.57 2.50 -10.17
N LEU A 8 -6.25 2.47 -10.27
CA LEU A 8 -5.56 2.70 -11.53
C LEU A 8 -5.92 1.60 -12.54
N TYR A 9 -6.04 1.97 -13.81
CA TYR A 9 -6.27 1.00 -14.87
C TYR A 9 -5.00 0.19 -15.15
N PRO A 10 -5.10 -1.06 -15.66
CA PRO A 10 -3.92 -1.88 -15.96
C PRO A 10 -2.93 -1.26 -16.95
N VAL A 11 -3.38 -0.33 -17.80
CA VAL A 11 -2.50 0.40 -18.73
C VAL A 11 -1.62 1.45 -18.03
N GLU A 12 -2.00 1.86 -16.81
CA GLU A 12 -1.33 2.88 -16.01
C GLU A 12 -0.49 2.26 -14.87
N LEU A 13 -0.59 0.95 -14.65
CA LEU A 13 0.03 0.24 -13.54
C LEU A 13 0.88 -0.92 -14.05
N ASN A 14 2.10 -1.03 -13.52
CA ASN A 14 2.94 -2.21 -13.65
C ASN A 14 3.34 -2.70 -12.26
N ASP A 15 3.05 -3.96 -11.95
CA ASP A 15 3.41 -4.60 -10.67
C ASP A 15 4.83 -5.20 -10.68
N LEU A 16 5.48 -5.27 -11.84
CA LEU A 16 6.81 -5.86 -12.04
C LEU A 16 6.91 -7.31 -11.53
N GLY A 17 5.77 -8.03 -11.51
CA GLY A 17 5.65 -9.38 -10.99
C GLY A 17 5.93 -9.49 -9.49
N LEU A 18 5.76 -8.41 -8.72
CA LEU A 18 5.89 -8.41 -7.26
C LEU A 18 4.51 -8.50 -6.58
N ASP A 19 4.48 -9.17 -5.44
CA ASP A 19 3.25 -9.31 -4.63
C ASP A 19 2.77 -7.98 -4.05
N TYR A 20 1.50 -7.95 -3.66
CA TYR A 20 0.89 -6.78 -3.02
C TYR A 20 1.40 -6.61 -1.58
N ASP A 21 2.15 -5.54 -1.32
CA ASP A 21 2.69 -5.26 0.01
C ASP A 21 1.74 -4.40 0.86
N TYR A 22 1.02 -5.05 1.78
CA TYR A 22 0.17 -4.38 2.76
C TYR A 22 0.92 -3.38 3.65
N ARG A 23 2.24 -3.57 3.84
CA ARG A 23 3.08 -2.77 4.73
C ARG A 23 3.83 -1.65 4.00
N SER A 24 3.73 -1.57 2.68
CA SER A 24 4.44 -0.59 1.84
C SER A 24 4.29 0.84 2.37
N ILE A 25 5.32 1.67 2.18
CA ILE A 25 5.26 3.10 2.46
C ILE A 25 4.19 3.82 1.62
N MET A 26 3.80 3.24 0.48
CA MET A 26 2.75 3.80 -0.38
C MET A 26 1.35 3.33 0.02
N HIS A 27 1.23 2.33 0.90
CA HIS A 27 -0.05 1.78 1.30
C HIS A 27 -0.75 2.67 2.35
N TYR A 28 -2.01 3.05 2.14
CA TYR A 28 -2.78 3.77 3.15
C TYR A 28 -3.01 2.96 4.44
N LYS A 29 -3.11 3.65 5.58
CA LYS A 29 -3.51 3.03 6.85
C LYS A 29 -4.98 2.61 6.82
N ALA A 30 -5.37 1.67 7.68
CA ALA A 30 -6.74 1.14 7.70
C ALA A 30 -7.84 2.19 7.90
N TRP A 31 -7.52 3.31 8.56
CA TRP A 31 -8.46 4.39 8.89
C TRP A 31 -8.27 5.66 8.05
N THR A 32 -7.43 5.63 7.02
CA THR A 32 -7.20 6.80 6.17
C THR A 32 -8.52 7.27 5.54
N PHE A 33 -8.81 8.57 5.65
CA PHE A 33 -10.09 9.19 5.24
C PHE A 33 -11.35 8.67 5.95
N SER A 34 -11.21 7.98 7.08
CA SER A 34 -12.38 7.60 7.89
C SER A 34 -13.11 8.85 8.41
N LYS A 35 -14.44 8.83 8.32
CA LYS A 35 -15.29 9.96 8.76
C LYS A 35 -15.37 10.07 10.29
N ASP A 36 -15.34 8.94 10.99
CA ASP A 36 -15.47 8.88 12.45
C ASP A 36 -14.13 8.60 13.16
N GLY A 37 -13.05 8.41 12.38
CA GLY A 37 -11.70 8.11 12.87
C GLY A 37 -11.54 6.72 13.50
N SER A 38 -12.59 5.89 13.54
CA SER A 38 -12.59 4.59 14.26
C SER A 38 -13.07 3.42 13.39
N SER A 39 -13.94 3.66 12.43
CA SER A 39 -14.34 2.71 11.40
C SER A 39 -13.25 2.63 10.32
N PRO A 40 -12.71 1.44 10.02
CA PRO A 40 -11.71 1.30 8.97
C PRO A 40 -12.34 1.47 7.58
N THR A 41 -11.68 2.24 6.72
CA THR A 41 -12.02 2.40 5.30
C THR A 41 -11.37 1.32 4.43
N LEU A 42 -10.29 0.70 4.92
CA LEU A 42 -9.59 -0.41 4.26
C LEU A 42 -9.53 -1.63 5.18
N LYS A 43 -9.81 -2.81 4.62
CA LYS A 43 -9.59 -4.11 5.26
C LYS A 43 -8.86 -5.04 4.29
N PRO A 44 -7.85 -5.79 4.75
CA PRO A 44 -7.20 -6.79 3.90
C PRO A 44 -8.20 -7.90 3.58
N LYS A 45 -7.99 -8.58 2.45
CA LYS A 45 -8.76 -9.77 2.11
C LYS A 45 -8.26 -11.02 2.83
N ASP A 46 -6.99 -10.99 3.24
CA ASP A 46 -6.38 -12.00 4.08
C ASP A 46 -6.59 -11.60 5.55
N ASP A 47 -7.43 -12.36 6.25
CA ASP A 47 -7.79 -12.11 7.65
C ASP A 47 -6.60 -12.31 8.62
N SER A 48 -5.50 -12.93 8.18
CA SER A 48 -4.29 -13.05 8.98
C SER A 48 -3.52 -11.72 9.09
N VAL A 49 -3.78 -10.77 8.18
CA VAL A 49 -3.11 -9.46 8.16
C VAL A 49 -3.83 -8.51 9.13
N PRO A 50 -3.17 -8.05 10.21
CA PRO A 50 -3.83 -7.16 11.16
C PRO A 50 -3.98 -5.76 10.57
N LEU A 51 -5.10 -5.07 10.85
CA LEU A 51 -5.37 -3.72 10.32
C LEU A 51 -4.23 -2.71 10.58
N LYS A 52 -3.55 -2.83 11.72
CA LYS A 52 -2.40 -1.98 12.09
C LYS A 52 -1.15 -2.20 11.22
N ALA A 53 -1.08 -3.29 10.46
CA ALA A 53 0.02 -3.54 9.53
C ALA A 53 -0.15 -2.78 8.21
N LEU A 54 -1.38 -2.37 7.86
CA LEU A 54 -1.65 -1.60 6.66
C LEU A 54 -0.89 -0.26 6.70
N GLY A 55 -0.03 -0.02 5.71
CA GLY A 55 0.76 1.21 5.64
C GLY A 55 1.80 1.35 6.76
N TYR A 56 2.32 0.24 7.29
CA TYR A 56 3.33 0.25 8.34
C TYR A 56 4.56 1.10 7.97
N GLY A 57 5.04 1.03 6.73
CA GLY A 57 6.16 1.82 6.23
C GLY A 57 5.96 3.34 6.36
N GLN A 58 4.72 3.83 6.28
CA GLN A 58 4.39 5.24 6.54
C GLN A 58 4.56 5.62 8.00
N THR A 59 4.29 4.70 8.92
CA THR A 59 4.42 4.93 10.36
C THR A 59 5.89 4.97 10.77
N GLU A 60 6.70 4.07 10.22
CA GLU A 60 8.13 4.02 10.50
C GLU A 60 8.95 5.04 9.72
N GLY A 61 8.39 5.59 8.63
CA GLY A 61 9.14 6.46 7.71
C GLY A 61 10.22 5.71 6.93
N SER A 62 9.98 4.42 6.63
CA SER A 62 10.96 3.53 5.99
C SER A 62 10.34 2.73 4.85
N PHE A 63 11.14 2.44 3.82
CA PHE A 63 10.77 1.49 2.77
C PHE A 63 10.74 0.06 3.32
N THR A 64 9.77 -0.73 2.86
CA THR A 64 9.83 -2.19 3.03
C THR A 64 10.83 -2.79 2.04
N GLU A 65 11.13 -4.08 2.22
CA GLU A 65 11.96 -4.80 1.25
C GLU A 65 11.34 -4.80 -0.15
N LEU A 66 10.01 -4.99 -0.25
CA LEU A 66 9.28 -4.96 -1.51
C LEU A 66 9.26 -3.58 -2.16
N ASP A 67 9.18 -2.48 -1.37
CA ASP A 67 9.32 -1.12 -1.91
C ASP A 67 10.68 -0.94 -2.60
N VAL A 68 11.77 -1.34 -1.94
CA VAL A 68 13.13 -1.25 -2.49
C VAL A 68 13.28 -2.13 -3.72
N GLN A 69 12.81 -3.38 -3.67
CA GLN A 69 12.85 -4.29 -4.82
C GLN A 69 12.08 -3.74 -6.02
N LYS A 70 10.92 -3.12 -5.78
CA LYS A 70 10.10 -2.53 -6.85
C LYS A 70 10.81 -1.36 -7.52
N ILE A 71 11.39 -0.46 -6.73
CA ILE A 71 12.17 0.69 -7.24
C ILE A 71 13.37 0.19 -8.05
N ASN A 72 14.13 -0.77 -7.51
CA ASN A 72 15.32 -1.31 -8.18
C ASN A 72 14.96 -2.02 -9.49
N LYS A 73 13.88 -2.82 -9.52
CA LYS A 73 13.37 -3.44 -10.75
C LYS A 73 12.92 -2.40 -11.77
N PHE A 74 12.23 -1.34 -11.34
CA PHE A 74 11.70 -0.31 -12.24
C PHE A 74 12.81 0.51 -12.90
N TYR A 75 13.87 0.82 -12.15
CA TYR A 75 15.00 1.63 -12.61
C TYR A 75 16.21 0.80 -13.07
N GLU A 76 16.08 -0.53 -13.14
CA GLU A 76 17.15 -1.46 -13.54
C GLU A 76 18.44 -1.24 -12.72
N CYS A 77 18.29 -1.05 -11.41
CA CYS A 77 19.43 -0.85 -10.52
C CYS A 77 20.32 -2.11 -10.44
N PRO A 78 21.66 -1.96 -10.46
CA PRO A 78 22.61 -3.08 -10.36
C PRO A 78 22.51 -3.90 -9.08
#